data_AF-A0A662VQ43-F1
#
_entry.id   AF-A0A662VQ43-F1
#
_cell.length_a   1.000
_cell.length_b   1.000
_cell.length_c   1.000
_cell.angle_alpha   90.00
_cell.angle_beta   90.00
_cell.angle_gamma   90.00
#
_symmetry.space_group_name_H-M   'P 1'
#
loop_
_entity.id
_entity.type
_entity.pdbx_description
1 polymer ?
#
loop_
_entity_poly.entity_id
_entity_poly.type
_entity_poly.pdbx_seq_one_letter_code
_entity_poly.pdbx_strand_id
1 'polypeptide(L)'
;MEDYVPKSIEDVKTRYSYQKIVDHDLTIVMEDERKRGLPEECTFTIREIAGEKGSIREPSSVAECKDVAEEIERCLRAGIDRIREVLYG
;
A
#
# COMPACT_ATOMS: atom_id res chain seq x y z
N MET A 1 -26.85 -15.91 -2.60
CA MET A 1 -25.68 -15.17 -3.10
C MET A 1 -26.15 -14.54 -4.38
N GLU A 2 -26.48 -13.25 -4.38
CA GLU A 2 -27.01 -12.59 -5.58
C GLU A 2 -25.87 -12.37 -6.58
N ASP A 3 -26.02 -12.93 -7.78
CA ASP A 3 -25.11 -12.72 -8.91
C ASP A 3 -25.13 -11.24 -9.33
N TYR A 4 -24.09 -10.51 -8.95
CA TYR A 4 -23.89 -9.15 -9.43
C TYR A 4 -23.53 -9.17 -10.91
N VAL A 5 -24.43 -8.67 -11.75
CA VAL A 5 -24.18 -8.41 -13.17
C VAL A 5 -23.54 -7.02 -13.32
N PRO A 6 -22.27 -6.90 -13.71
CA PRO A 6 -21.61 -5.62 -13.88
C PRO A 6 -22.29 -4.80 -14.98
N LYS A 7 -22.58 -3.53 -14.70
CA LYS A 7 -23.34 -2.64 -15.59
C LYS A 7 -22.47 -1.95 -16.63
N SER A 8 -21.16 -1.95 -16.46
CA SER A 8 -20.20 -1.34 -17.38
C SER A 8 -18.84 -2.05 -17.38
N ILE A 9 -18.05 -1.82 -18.44
CA ILE A 9 -16.65 -2.28 -18.52
C ILE A 9 -15.78 -1.61 -17.44
N GLU A 10 -16.14 -0.40 -17.00
CA GLU A 10 -15.47 0.28 -15.90
C GLU A 10 -15.74 -0.41 -14.56
N ASP A 11 -16.98 -0.87 -14.30
CA ASP A 11 -17.29 -1.68 -13.11
C ASP A 11 -16.44 -2.96 -13.07
N VAL A 12 -16.25 -3.60 -14.22
CA VAL A 12 -15.37 -4.77 -14.38
C VAL A 12 -13.92 -4.39 -14.06
N LYS A 13 -13.38 -3.33 -14.66
CA LYS A 13 -11.98 -2.91 -14.41
C LYS A 13 -11.75 -2.55 -12.95
N THR A 14 -12.68 -1.84 -12.32
CA THR A 14 -12.58 -1.48 -10.90
C THR A 14 -12.62 -2.72 -10.02
N ARG A 15 -13.53 -3.68 -10.28
CA ARG A 15 -13.61 -4.94 -9.53
C ARG A 15 -12.38 -5.81 -9.71
N TYR A 16 -11.89 -6.02 -10.93
CA TYR A 16 -10.72 -6.87 -11.18
C TYR A 16 -9.42 -6.24 -10.63
N SER A 17 -9.32 -4.91 -10.67
CA SER A 17 -8.20 -4.19 -10.03
C SER A 17 -8.27 -4.33 -8.50
N TYR A 18 -9.46 -4.17 -7.92
CA TYR A 18 -9.69 -4.41 -6.49
C TYR A 18 -9.39 -5.85 -6.10
N GLN A 19 -9.89 -6.81 -6.87
CA GLN A 19 -9.79 -8.24 -6.58
C GLN A 19 -8.33 -8.72 -6.58
N LYS A 20 -7.47 -8.11 -7.41
CA LYS A 20 -6.02 -8.32 -7.33
C LYS A 20 -5.38 -7.75 -6.07
N ILE A 21 -5.91 -6.64 -5.54
CA ILE A 21 -5.34 -5.99 -4.36
C ILE A 21 -5.73 -6.71 -3.06
N VAL A 22 -6.91 -7.33 -2.99
CA VAL A 22 -7.35 -8.14 -1.83
C VAL A 22 -6.62 -9.48 -1.69
N ASP A 23 -5.94 -9.97 -2.74
CA ASP A 23 -5.17 -11.23 -2.70
C ASP A 23 -3.72 -11.05 -2.23
N HIS A 24 -3.34 -9.86 -1.78
CA HIS A 24 -2.00 -9.61 -1.25
C HIS A 24 -1.94 -9.83 0.27
N ASP A 25 -1.02 -10.68 0.71
CA ASP A 25 -0.74 -10.92 2.14
C ASP A 25 -0.29 -9.65 2.87
N LEU A 26 0.28 -8.69 2.13
CA LEU A 26 0.69 -7.39 2.64
C LEU A 26 0.64 -6.34 1.52
N THR A 27 -0.07 -5.24 1.78
CA THR A 27 -0.08 -4.05 0.93
C THR A 27 0.63 -2.90 1.64
N ILE A 28 1.69 -2.37 1.03
CA ILE A 28 2.43 -1.21 1.55
C ILE A 28 2.12 0.01 0.67
N VAL A 29 1.57 1.06 1.27
CA VAL A 29 1.28 2.33 0.60
C VAL A 29 2.25 3.44 1.04
N MET A 30 2.43 4.46 0.21
CA MET A 30 3.29 5.61 0.55
C MET A 30 2.56 6.66 1.38
N GLU A 31 1.29 6.89 1.07
CA GLU A 31 0.45 7.91 1.69
C GLU A 31 -0.76 7.32 2.37
N ASP A 32 -1.16 7.88 3.51
CA ASP A 32 -2.22 7.33 4.35
C ASP A 32 -3.59 7.37 3.65
N GLU A 33 -3.84 8.41 2.85
CA GLU A 33 -5.04 8.52 2.01
C GLU A 33 -5.19 7.37 1.00
N ARG A 34 -4.08 6.72 0.62
CA ARG A 34 -4.08 5.58 -0.32
C ARG A 34 -4.57 4.28 0.34
N LYS A 35 -4.69 4.25 1.68
CA LYS A 35 -5.35 3.15 2.38
C LYS A 35 -6.84 3.07 2.10
N ARG A 36 -7.46 4.16 1.64
CA ARG A 36 -8.92 4.23 1.48
C ARG A 36 -9.41 3.16 0.50
N GLY A 37 -10.16 2.19 1.04
CA GLY A 37 -10.72 1.10 0.26
C GLY A 37 -9.81 -0.13 0.13
N LEU A 38 -8.65 -0.12 0.79
CA LEU A 38 -7.82 -1.30 0.95
C LEU A 38 -8.17 -2.05 2.25
N PRO A 39 -7.88 -3.37 2.35
CA PRO A 39 -8.14 -4.13 3.57
C PRO A 39 -7.31 -3.59 4.74
N GLU A 40 -7.95 -3.22 5.84
CA GLU A 40 -7.28 -2.59 6.99
C GLU A 40 -6.32 -3.57 7.71
N GLU A 41 -6.61 -4.86 7.64
CA GLU A 41 -5.85 -5.92 8.30
C GLU A 41 -4.45 -6.16 7.68
N CYS A 42 -4.29 -5.91 6.38
CA CYS A 42 -3.04 -6.17 5.66
C CYS A 42 -2.46 -4.93 4.97
N THR A 43 -3.02 -3.74 5.21
CA THR A 43 -2.55 -2.50 4.59
C THR A 43 -1.85 -1.59 5.59
N PHE A 44 -0.60 -1.23 5.28
CA PHE A 44 0.21 -0.32 6.09
C PHE A 44 0.85 0.75 5.22
N THR A 45 1.09 1.93 5.79
CA THR A 45 2.05 2.87 5.20
C THR A 45 3.47 2.34 5.37
N ILE A 46 4.37 2.73 4.47
CA ILE A 46 5.79 2.40 4.58
C ILE A 46 6.43 2.91 5.89
N ARG A 47 5.92 4.02 6.44
CA ARG A 47 6.35 4.53 7.75
C ARG A 47 5.84 3.66 8.90
N GLU A 48 4.61 3.17 8.85
CA GLU A 48 4.08 2.24 9.87
C GLU A 48 4.82 0.91 9.88
N ILE A 49 5.27 0.45 8.71
CA ILE A 49 6.16 -0.71 8.60
C ILE A 49 7.47 -0.46 9.37
N ALA A 50 8.00 0.76 9.34
CA ALA A 50 9.15 1.19 10.12
C ALA A 50 8.83 1.52 11.61
N GLY A 51 7.57 1.38 12.06
CA GLY A 51 7.14 1.75 13.41
C GLY A 51 6.87 3.25 13.62
N GLU A 52 6.84 4.03 12.54
CA GLU A 52 6.56 5.46 12.54
C GLU A 52 5.13 5.77 12.09
N LYS A 53 4.64 6.99 12.35
CA LYS A 53 3.37 7.48 11.78
C LYS A 53 3.64 8.45 10.64
N GLY A 54 2.77 8.46 9.64
CA GLY A 54 2.74 9.48 8.59
C GLY A 54 2.82 8.92 7.18
N SER A 55 3.23 9.77 6.24
CA SER A 55 3.27 9.46 4.82
C SER A 55 4.60 9.89 4.21
N ILE A 56 5.01 9.20 3.15
CA ILE A 56 6.03 9.68 2.23
C ILE A 56 5.28 10.34 1.07
N ARG A 57 5.49 11.64 0.91
CA ARG A 57 4.81 12.43 -0.13
C ARG A 57 5.42 12.14 -1.50
N GLU A 58 4.61 12.30 -2.53
CA GLU A 58 5.10 12.28 -3.91
C GLU A 58 6.11 13.43 -4.12
N PRO A 59 7.30 13.17 -4.70
CA PRO A 59 8.29 14.20 -4.94
C PRO A 59 7.77 15.19 -5.98
N SER A 60 7.94 16.48 -5.71
CA SER A 60 7.51 17.57 -6.60
C SER A 60 8.60 17.99 -7.60
N SER A 61 9.83 17.48 -7.43
CA SER A 61 10.97 17.77 -8.30
C SER A 61 11.96 16.60 -8.35
N VAL A 62 12.82 16.61 -9.37
CA VAL A 62 13.90 15.61 -9.52
C VAL A 62 14.88 15.64 -8.34
N ALA A 63 15.09 16.82 -7.73
CA ALA A 63 15.97 16.95 -6.56
C ALA A 63 15.39 16.19 -5.36
N GLU A 64 14.07 16.30 -5.14
CA GLU A 64 13.36 15.61 -4.06
C GLU A 64 13.27 14.09 -4.28
N CYS A 65 13.36 13.60 -5.53
CA CYS A 65 13.33 12.16 -5.81
C CYS A 65 14.40 11.39 -5.04
N LYS A 66 15.59 11.98 -4.87
CA LYS A 66 16.67 11.35 -4.12
C LYS A 66 16.32 11.21 -2.64
N ASP A 67 15.84 12.28 -2.03
CA ASP A 67 15.48 12.31 -0.62
C ASP A 67 14.32 11.33 -0.33
N VAL A 68 13.32 11.29 -1.21
CA VAL A 68 12.21 10.32 -1.14
C VAL A 68 12.72 8.88 -1.27
N ALA A 69 13.64 8.61 -2.20
CA ALA A 69 14.20 7.27 -2.36
C ALA A 69 15.00 6.82 -1.12
N GLU A 70 15.83 7.71 -0.55
CA GLU A 70 16.57 7.44 0.69
C GLU A 70 15.62 7.20 1.87
N GLU A 71 14.52 7.94 1.94
CA GLU A 71 13.49 7.75 2.97
C GLU A 71 12.79 6.40 2.85
N ILE A 72 12.40 6.00 1.63
CA ILE A 72 11.83 4.68 1.33
C ILE A 72 12.80 3.57 1.77
N GLU A 73 14.07 3.68 1.38
CA GLU A 73 15.08 2.69 1.75
C GLU A 73 15.26 2.59 3.27
N ARG A 74 15.34 3.72 3.96
CA ARG A 74 15.44 3.79 5.42
C ARG A 74 14.26 3.09 6.09
N CYS A 75 13.03 3.37 5.65
CA CYS A 75 11.83 2.75 6.22
C CYS A 75 11.78 1.24 5.97
N LEU A 76 12.13 0.78 4.77
CA LEU A 76 12.18 -0.66 4.46
C LEU A 76 13.23 -1.40 5.29
N ARG A 77 14.42 -0.80 5.48
CA ARG A 77 15.47 -1.38 6.33
C ARG A 77 15.03 -1.49 7.79
N ALA A 78 14.38 -0.46 8.32
CA ALA A 78 13.89 -0.45 9.69
C ALA A 78 12.71 -1.41 9.91
N GLY A 79 11.86 -1.59 8.91
CA GLY A 79 10.63 -2.39 9.01
C GLY A 79 10.72 -3.81 8.47
N ILE A 80 11.90 -4.28 8.04
CA ILE A 80 12.05 -5.60 7.39
C ILE A 80 11.60 -6.76 8.29
N ASP A 81 11.83 -6.66 9.60
CA ASP A 81 11.42 -7.71 10.54
C ASP A 81 9.91 -7.72 10.75
N ARG A 82 9.27 -6.55 10.71
CA ARG A 82 7.80 -6.45 10.73
C ARG A 82 7.17 -7.02 9.45
N ILE A 83 7.78 -6.78 8.29
CA ILE A 83 7.35 -7.42 7.03
C ILE A 83 7.40 -8.95 7.18
N ARG A 84 8.49 -9.48 7.75
CA ARG A 84 8.63 -10.92 7.99
C ARG A 84 7.58 -11.46 8.96
N GLU A 85 7.30 -10.73 10.04
CA GLU A 85 6.27 -11.10 11.02
C GLU A 85 4.88 -11.14 10.38
N VAL A 86 4.52 -10.16 9.56
CA VAL A 86 3.21 -10.16 8.88
C VAL A 86 3.08 -11.31 7.88
N LEU A 87 4.17 -11.67 7.17
CA LEU A 87 4.13 -12.68 6.12
C LEU A 87 4.32 -14.12 6.62
N TYR A 88 4.98 -14.32 7.76
CA TYR A 88 5.43 -15.65 8.23
C TYR A 88 5.20 -15.92 9.72
N GLY A 89 4.71 -14.93 10.48
CA GLY A 89 4.49 -15.00 11.93
C GLY A 89 3.19 -15.67 12.34
#